data_AF-A0A317UAR3-F1
#
_entry.id   AF-A0A317UAR3-F1
#
_cell.length_a   1.000
_cell.length_b   1.000
_cell.length_c   1.000
_cell.angle_alpha   90.00
_cell.angle_beta   90.00
_cell.angle_gamma   90.00
#
_symmetry.space_group_name_H-M   'P 1'
#
loop_
_entity.id
_entity.type
_entity.pdbx_description
1 polymer ?
#
loop_
_entity_poly.entity_id
_entity_poly.type
_entity_poly.pdbx_seq_one_letter_code
_entity_poly.pdbx_strand_id
1 'polypeptide(L)'
;MPNSAIRTKTIFLFGAYPEYLQKKVIKEMHKRKYIVKQPKTLDGLELDGDDIIVVDVRDMDDWKEQIGRRKDANYVPIETYVSSGTTLSRRELLERARINAGYLEKTIKKCSCGKDGMVLSKKDYEKEIKAEADTLLKDAYGNEIRQIGLLKAALLNLRHRPTRCLAMKYELENGYLLQRLLVNRSSLRTVEEAVEAVEDFLWF
;
A
#
# COMPACT_ATOMS: atom_id res chain seq x y z
N MET A 1 3.43 -28.38 -2.93
CA MET A 1 3.09 -26.96 -3.13
C MET A 1 2.39 -26.47 -1.87
N PRO A 2 2.96 -25.56 -1.07
CA PRO A 2 2.19 -24.97 0.02
C PRO A 2 1.21 -23.99 -0.60
N ASN A 3 -0.08 -24.20 -0.35
CA ASN A 3 -1.15 -23.27 -0.69
C ASN A 3 -0.75 -21.88 -0.19
N SER A 4 -0.51 -20.93 -1.10
CA SER A 4 -0.36 -19.52 -0.76
C SER A 4 -1.70 -19.05 -0.24
N ALA A 5 -1.91 -19.21 1.07
CA ALA A 5 -3.02 -18.62 1.77
C ALA A 5 -3.01 -17.13 1.44
N ILE A 6 -4.05 -16.65 0.76
CA ILE A 6 -4.26 -15.23 0.49
C ILE A 6 -4.28 -14.56 1.85
N ARG A 7 -3.16 -13.90 2.19
CA ARG A 7 -3.01 -13.24 3.48
C ARG A 7 -4.00 -12.09 3.49
N THR A 8 -4.89 -12.09 4.46
CA THR A 8 -5.92 -11.05 4.52
C THR A 8 -5.27 -9.74 4.93
N LYS A 9 -5.54 -8.65 4.20
CA LYS A 9 -5.02 -7.30 4.46
C LYS A 9 -5.04 -6.94 5.94
N THR A 10 -3.97 -6.32 6.42
CA THR A 10 -3.96 -5.70 7.75
C THR A 10 -4.45 -4.26 7.65
N ILE A 11 -5.44 -3.92 8.46
CA ILE A 11 -5.91 -2.55 8.64
C ILE A 11 -5.23 -1.99 9.88
N PHE A 12 -4.46 -0.92 9.72
CA PHE A 12 -3.88 -0.15 10.81
C PHE A 12 -4.77 1.05 11.12
N LEU A 13 -5.38 1.05 12.29
CA LEU A 13 -6.40 2.02 12.66
C LEU A 13 -5.84 3.08 13.62
N PHE A 14 -5.72 4.33 13.15
CA PHE A 14 -5.19 5.47 13.90
C PHE A 14 -6.24 6.56 14.09
N GLY A 15 -6.43 7.01 15.33
CA GLY A 15 -7.28 8.18 15.65
C GLY A 15 -8.79 8.02 15.41
N ALA A 16 -9.17 7.06 14.57
CA ALA A 16 -10.50 6.83 14.03
C ALA A 16 -11.65 6.86 15.04
N TYR A 17 -11.55 6.20 16.19
CA TYR A 17 -12.70 6.13 17.10
C TYR A 17 -12.25 6.34 18.53
N PRO A 18 -13.10 6.92 19.40
CA PRO A 18 -12.85 6.94 20.83
C PRO A 18 -12.61 5.52 21.35
N GLU A 19 -11.70 5.41 22.33
CA GLU A 19 -11.19 4.12 22.79
C GLU A 19 -12.30 3.13 23.20
N TYR A 20 -13.39 3.64 23.79
CA TYR A 20 -14.54 2.85 24.24
C TYR A 20 -15.32 2.17 23.09
N LEU A 21 -15.25 2.73 21.88
CA LEU A 21 -15.91 2.24 20.67
C LEU A 21 -14.94 1.45 19.78
N GLN A 22 -13.69 1.87 19.75
CA GLN A 22 -12.64 1.31 18.88
C GLN A 22 -12.48 -0.21 19.06
N LYS A 23 -12.40 -0.69 20.31
CA LYS A 23 -12.29 -2.13 20.62
C LYS A 23 -13.49 -2.94 20.11
N LYS A 24 -14.69 -2.34 20.03
CA LYS A 24 -15.90 -2.99 19.52
C LYS A 24 -15.92 -3.01 17.99
N VAL A 25 -15.50 -1.91 17.35
CA VAL A 25 -15.35 -1.85 15.88
C VAL A 25 -14.35 -2.91 15.41
N ILE A 26 -13.21 -3.07 16.09
CA ILE A 26 -12.22 -4.10 15.77
C ILE A 26 -12.82 -5.51 15.85
N LYS A 27 -13.58 -5.80 16.91
CA LYS A 27 -14.27 -7.10 17.03
C LYS A 27 -15.24 -7.35 15.87
N GLU A 28 -15.96 -6.33 15.41
CA GLU A 28 -16.85 -6.46 14.26
C GLU A 28 -16.07 -6.61 12.94
N MET A 29 -14.93 -5.95 12.77
CA MET A 29 -14.06 -6.14 11.60
C MET A 29 -13.44 -7.54 11.57
N HIS A 30 -13.04 -8.09 12.72
CA HIS A 30 -12.56 -9.47 12.82
C HIS A 30 -13.64 -10.49 12.43
N LYS A 31 -14.90 -10.27 12.81
CA LYS A 31 -16.03 -11.10 12.35
C LYS A 31 -16.21 -11.05 10.82
N ARG A 32 -15.86 -9.92 10.20
CA ARG A 32 -15.85 -9.72 8.75
C ARG A 32 -14.56 -10.24 8.08
N LYS A 33 -13.72 -10.98 8.81
CA LYS A 33 -12.45 -11.59 8.37
C LYS A 33 -11.31 -10.60 8.07
N TYR A 34 -11.42 -9.34 8.46
CA TYR A 34 -10.28 -8.41 8.37
C TYR A 34 -9.36 -8.58 9.58
N ILE A 35 -8.06 -8.34 9.39
CA ILE A 35 -7.11 -8.22 10.49
C ILE A 35 -7.00 -6.73 10.81
N VAL A 36 -7.24 -6.32 12.05
CA VAL A 36 -7.11 -4.91 12.45
C VAL A 36 -6.10 -4.76 13.57
N LYS A 37 -5.12 -3.88 13.38
CA LYS A 37 -4.09 -3.53 14.37
C LYS A 37 -4.22 -2.05 14.77
N GLN A 38 -3.75 -1.74 15.98
CA GLN A 38 -3.75 -0.39 16.54
C GLN A 38 -2.33 -0.02 16.99
N PRO A 39 -1.48 0.42 16.06
CA PRO A 39 -0.18 0.95 16.42
C PRO A 39 -0.34 2.29 17.14
N LYS A 40 0.66 2.64 17.96
CA LYS A 40 0.74 3.99 18.57
C LYS A 40 1.40 5.01 17.65
N THR A 41 2.21 4.57 16.70
CA THR A 41 2.97 5.39 15.75
C THR A 41 3.03 4.73 14.38
N LEU A 42 3.23 5.53 13.32
CA LEU A 42 3.53 5.03 11.98
C LEU A 42 5.00 4.63 11.80
N ASP A 43 5.89 5.12 12.66
CA ASP A 43 7.32 4.83 12.58
C ASP A 43 7.61 3.34 12.84
N GLY A 44 8.45 2.75 11.99
CA GLY A 44 8.84 1.34 12.10
C GLY A 44 7.75 0.33 11.72
N LEU A 45 6.57 0.77 11.27
CA LEU A 45 5.57 -0.14 10.70
C LEU A 45 6.03 -0.66 9.35
N GLU A 46 6.42 -1.93 9.31
CA GLU A 46 6.57 -2.68 8.07
C GLU A 46 5.18 -2.97 7.49
N LEU A 47 4.82 -2.24 6.44
CA LEU A 47 3.57 -2.45 5.71
C LEU A 47 3.79 -3.49 4.61
N ASP A 48 2.78 -4.33 4.41
CA ASP A 48 2.57 -4.98 3.12
C ASP A 48 1.99 -3.98 2.12
N GLY A 49 2.21 -4.22 0.82
CA GLY A 49 1.54 -3.42 -0.24
C GLY A 49 0.01 -3.45 -0.11
N ASP A 50 -0.47 -4.43 0.66
CA ASP A 50 -1.85 -4.76 0.91
C ASP A 50 -2.43 -4.16 2.18
N ASP A 51 -1.56 -3.65 3.03
CA ASP A 51 -1.97 -3.07 4.29
C ASP A 51 -2.53 -1.67 4.07
N ILE A 52 -3.48 -1.32 4.93
CA ILE A 52 -4.24 -0.08 4.83
C ILE A 52 -4.06 0.69 6.12
N ILE A 53 -3.62 1.93 6.02
CA ILE A 53 -3.64 2.86 7.12
C ILE A 53 -4.94 3.64 7.07
N VAL A 54 -5.70 3.56 8.14
CA VAL A 54 -6.96 4.27 8.32
C VAL A 54 -6.73 5.37 9.33
N VAL A 55 -6.97 6.61 8.93
CA VAL A 55 -6.78 7.81 9.77
C VAL A 55 -8.10 8.58 9.83
N ASP A 56 -8.45 9.08 11.02
CA ASP A 56 -9.58 10.00 11.16
C ASP A 56 -9.26 11.32 10.44
N VAL A 57 -10.20 11.84 9.65
CA VAL A 57 -10.05 13.14 8.98
C VAL A 57 -9.76 14.29 9.96
N ARG A 58 -10.26 14.20 11.20
CA ARG A 58 -10.05 15.22 12.23
C ARG A 58 -8.63 15.23 12.77
N ASP A 59 -7.95 14.09 12.71
CA ASP A 59 -6.56 13.94 13.16
C ASP A 59 -5.59 14.07 11.98
N MET A 60 -6.07 14.30 10.75
CA MET A 60 -5.21 14.32 9.56
C MET A 60 -4.10 15.36 9.63
N ASP A 61 -4.31 16.49 10.29
CA ASP A 61 -3.27 17.51 10.47
C ASP A 61 -2.13 17.00 11.37
N ASP A 62 -2.46 16.26 12.44
CA ASP A 62 -1.48 15.63 13.34
C ASP A 62 -0.69 14.51 12.65
N TRP A 63 -1.31 13.84 11.68
CA TRP A 63 -0.70 12.76 10.92
C TRP A 63 -0.06 13.20 9.60
N LYS A 64 -0.29 14.44 9.15
CA LYS A 64 0.09 14.93 7.81
C LYS A 64 1.57 14.74 7.51
N GLU A 65 2.43 15.04 8.48
CA GLU A 65 3.87 14.90 8.33
C GLU A 65 4.30 13.42 8.24
N GLN A 66 3.73 12.55 9.08
CA GLN A 66 4.04 11.12 9.07
C GLN A 66 3.48 10.42 7.82
N ILE A 67 2.29 10.81 7.37
CA ILE A 67 1.67 10.36 6.11
C ILE A 67 2.54 10.79 4.93
N GLY A 68 2.99 12.05 4.89
CA GLY A 68 3.83 12.57 3.81
C GLY A 68 5.18 11.86 3.68
N ARG A 69 5.74 11.36 4.80
CA ARG A 69 7.00 10.60 4.82
C ARG A 69 6.85 9.15 4.34
N ARG A 70 5.63 8.61 4.31
CA ARG A 70 5.32 7.20 4.04
C ARG A 70 4.61 7.04 2.69
N LYS A 71 5.31 7.41 1.62
CA LYS A 71 4.81 7.31 0.22
C LYS A 71 4.45 5.86 -0.17
N ASP A 72 5.00 4.87 0.55
CA ASP A 72 4.83 3.43 0.37
C ASP A 72 3.48 2.88 0.85
N ALA A 73 2.68 3.68 1.56
CA ALA A 73 1.47 3.22 2.23
C ALA A 73 0.16 3.62 1.53
N ASN A 74 -0.88 2.80 1.73
CA ASN A 74 -2.25 3.12 1.33
C ASN A 74 -2.99 3.81 2.48
N TYR A 75 -3.41 5.05 2.25
CA TYR A 75 -4.15 5.83 3.24
C TYR A 75 -5.63 5.90 2.88
N VAL A 76 -6.47 5.53 3.85
CA VAL A 76 -7.91 5.67 3.76
C VAL A 76 -8.36 6.66 4.84
N PRO A 77 -8.65 7.92 4.46
CA PRO A 77 -9.25 8.86 5.40
C PRO A 77 -10.67 8.41 5.72
N ILE A 78 -11.03 8.42 6.99
CA ILE A 78 -12.42 8.18 7.41
C ILE A 78 -12.92 9.35 8.25
N GLU A 79 -14.16 9.73 7.99
CA GLU A 79 -14.88 10.64 8.86
C GLU A 79 -15.69 9.83 9.85
N THR A 80 -15.28 9.84 11.12
CA THR A 80 -16.02 9.08 12.12
C THR A 80 -17.12 9.93 12.72
N TYR A 81 -18.35 9.54 12.39
CA TYR A 81 -19.53 10.05 13.05
C TYR A 81 -19.56 9.53 14.48
N VAL A 82 -19.08 10.32 15.43
CA VAL A 82 -19.27 10.05 16.85
C VAL A 82 -20.04 11.19 17.48
N SER A 83 -21.34 10.95 17.67
CA SER A 83 -22.15 11.75 18.59
C SER A 83 -21.56 11.65 19.99
N SER A 84 -21.25 12.81 20.58
CA SER A 84 -20.60 13.08 21.86
C SER A 84 -21.35 12.64 23.13
N GLY A 85 -22.36 11.77 22.99
CA GLY A 85 -23.12 11.25 24.14
C GLY A 85 -22.29 10.30 24.99
N THR A 86 -21.87 10.75 26.16
CA THR A 86 -21.06 10.00 27.15
C THR A 86 -21.82 8.87 27.85
N THR A 87 -23.13 8.73 27.62
CA THR A 87 -23.99 7.69 28.21
C THR A 87 -24.70 6.88 27.13
N LEU A 88 -23.96 6.03 26.42
CA LEU A 88 -24.55 5.06 25.49
C LEU A 88 -24.79 3.74 26.21
N SER A 89 -25.99 3.18 26.06
CA SER A 89 -26.26 1.83 26.52
C SER A 89 -25.36 0.82 25.79
N ARG A 90 -25.16 -0.35 26.41
CA ARG A 90 -24.39 -1.45 25.80
C ARG A 90 -24.95 -1.83 24.42
N ARG A 91 -26.27 -1.79 24.23
CA ARG A 91 -26.94 -2.12 22.96
C ARG A 91 -26.58 -1.10 21.88
N GLU A 92 -26.69 0.19 22.17
CA GLU A 92 -26.35 1.27 21.23
C GLU A 92 -24.87 1.24 20.85
N LEU A 93 -23.97 0.95 21.80
CA LEU A 93 -22.54 0.81 21.51
C LEU A 93 -22.24 -0.32 20.53
N LEU A 94 -22.93 -1.46 20.66
CA LEU A 94 -22.74 -2.59 19.74
C LEU A 94 -23.32 -2.29 18.35
N GLU A 95 -24.45 -1.61 18.29
CA GLU A 95 -25.07 -1.20 17.04
C GLU A 95 -24.21 -0.18 16.29
N ARG A 96 -23.72 0.85 16.99
CA ARG A 96 -22.76 1.81 16.43
C ARG A 96 -21.48 1.13 15.94
N ALA A 97 -20.95 0.17 16.69
CA ALA A 97 -19.77 -0.58 16.26
C ALA A 97 -20.01 -1.36 14.96
N ARG A 98 -21.20 -1.97 14.79
CA ARG A 98 -21.58 -2.68 13.56
C ARG A 98 -21.71 -1.73 12.37
N ILE A 99 -22.35 -0.58 12.57
CA ILE A 99 -22.51 0.46 11.54
C ILE A 99 -21.14 0.99 11.12
N ASN A 100 -20.29 1.38 12.08
CA ASN A 100 -18.95 1.90 11.81
C ASN A 100 -18.05 0.87 11.13
N ALA A 101 -18.10 -0.41 11.55
CA ALA A 101 -17.38 -1.47 10.84
C ALA A 101 -17.88 -1.65 9.40
N GLY A 102 -19.19 -1.55 9.16
CA GLY A 102 -19.76 -1.60 7.81
C GLY A 102 -19.35 -0.40 6.96
N TYR A 103 -19.34 0.80 7.53
CA TYR A 103 -18.86 2.01 6.86
C TYR A 103 -17.37 1.92 6.54
N LEU A 104 -16.54 1.47 7.48
CA LEU A 104 -15.12 1.26 7.29
C LEU A 104 -14.85 0.28 6.15
N GLU A 105 -15.53 -0.89 6.16
CA GLU A 105 -15.42 -1.87 5.09
C GLU A 105 -15.84 -1.29 3.73
N LYS A 106 -16.96 -0.55 3.68
CA LYS A 106 -17.43 0.09 2.45
C LYS A 106 -16.45 1.13 1.93
N THR A 107 -15.85 1.91 2.82
CA THR A 107 -14.87 2.95 2.47
C THR A 107 -13.58 2.33 1.94
N ILE A 108 -13.06 1.31 2.64
CA ILE A 108 -11.91 0.52 2.17
C ILE A 108 -12.16 -0.07 0.78
N LYS A 109 -13.35 -0.60 0.53
CA LYS A 109 -13.74 -1.12 -0.80
C LYS A 109 -13.88 -0.02 -1.85
N LYS A 110 -14.41 1.15 -1.48
CA LYS A 110 -14.65 2.30 -2.39
C LYS A 110 -13.36 3.03 -2.77
N CYS A 111 -12.36 3.05 -1.90
CA CYS A 111 -11.04 3.61 -2.18
C CYS A 111 -10.23 2.79 -3.20
N SER A 112 -10.86 1.82 -3.90
CA SER A 112 -10.24 1.00 -4.95
C SER A 112 -8.95 0.31 -4.53
N CYS A 113 -8.78 0.03 -3.24
CA CYS A 113 -7.76 -0.90 -2.80
C CYS A 113 -8.26 -2.30 -3.17
N GLY A 114 -7.70 -2.95 -4.21
CA GLY A 114 -8.02 -4.33 -4.66
C GLY A 114 -7.93 -5.35 -3.51
N LYS A 115 -7.95 -6.68 -3.70
CA LYS A 115 -7.83 -7.61 -2.54
C LYS A 115 -6.57 -7.40 -1.68
N ASP A 116 -5.64 -6.62 -2.21
CA ASP A 116 -4.26 -6.46 -1.81
C ASP A 116 -3.86 -4.97 -1.67
N GLY A 117 -4.74 -4.06 -1.22
CA GLY A 117 -4.40 -2.68 -0.79
C GLY A 117 -4.06 -1.69 -1.92
N MET A 118 -3.38 -2.19 -2.95
CA MET A 118 -3.22 -1.66 -4.30
C MET A 118 -4.21 -2.32 -5.25
N VAL A 119 -4.47 -1.70 -6.40
CA VAL A 119 -5.18 -2.37 -7.51
C VAL A 119 -4.28 -3.45 -8.15
N LEU A 120 -2.95 -3.31 -8.06
CA LEU A 120 -1.95 -4.16 -8.71
C LEU A 120 -1.30 -5.14 -7.72
N SER A 121 -1.51 -6.46 -7.90
CA SER A 121 -0.82 -7.47 -7.11
C SER A 121 0.67 -7.58 -7.50
N LYS A 122 1.53 -8.15 -6.64
CA LYS A 122 2.94 -8.40 -7.00
C LYS A 122 3.06 -9.19 -8.31
N LYS A 123 2.16 -10.16 -8.50
CA LYS A 123 2.17 -11.03 -9.69
C LYS A 123 1.79 -10.24 -10.95
N ASP A 124 0.83 -9.33 -10.84
CA ASP A 124 0.41 -8.49 -11.97
C ASP A 124 1.51 -7.47 -12.27
N TYR A 125 2.10 -6.84 -11.25
CA TYR A 125 3.29 -5.99 -11.41
C TYR A 125 4.44 -6.72 -12.14
N GLU A 126 4.81 -7.92 -11.69
CA GLU A 126 5.84 -8.71 -12.36
C GLU A 126 5.49 -9.04 -13.81
N LYS A 127 4.20 -9.18 -14.13
CA LYS A 127 3.72 -9.45 -15.49
C LYS A 127 3.82 -8.19 -16.36
N GLU A 128 3.41 -7.03 -15.84
CA GLU A 128 3.52 -5.74 -16.53
C GLU A 128 4.99 -5.42 -16.83
N ILE A 129 5.88 -5.50 -15.84
CA ILE A 129 7.33 -5.25 -16.04
C ILE A 129 7.95 -6.20 -17.08
N LYS A 130 7.52 -7.47 -17.10
CA LYS A 130 7.99 -8.44 -18.12
C LYS A 130 7.48 -8.06 -19.51
N ALA A 131 6.19 -7.75 -19.64
CA ALA A 131 5.58 -7.38 -20.92
C ALA A 131 6.16 -6.07 -21.48
N GLU A 132 6.42 -5.09 -20.61
CA GLU A 132 7.07 -3.84 -20.97
C GLU A 132 8.49 -4.10 -21.47
N ALA A 133 9.30 -4.86 -20.73
CA ALA A 133 10.66 -5.19 -21.14
C ALA A 133 10.68 -5.94 -22.49
N ASP A 134 9.78 -6.90 -22.69
CA ASP A 134 9.69 -7.67 -23.93
C ASP A 134 9.28 -6.78 -25.11
N THR A 135 8.56 -5.68 -24.86
CA THR A 135 8.23 -4.67 -25.87
C THR A 135 9.45 -3.81 -26.20
N LEU A 136 10.14 -3.27 -25.19
CA LEU A 136 11.33 -2.44 -25.37
C LEU A 136 12.47 -3.19 -26.06
N LEU A 137 12.63 -4.48 -25.77
CA LEU A 137 13.69 -5.31 -26.36
C LEU A 137 13.54 -5.55 -27.87
N LYS A 138 12.36 -5.31 -28.47
CA LYS A 138 12.15 -5.52 -29.92
C LYS A 138 12.96 -4.54 -30.77
N ASP A 139 13.10 -3.32 -30.28
CA ASP A 139 13.72 -2.20 -30.99
C ASP A 139 15.05 -1.76 -30.36
N ALA A 140 15.49 -2.45 -29.29
CA ALA A 140 16.71 -2.11 -28.55
C ALA A 140 17.97 -2.65 -29.24
N TYR A 141 19.05 -1.87 -29.20
CA TYR A 141 20.34 -2.26 -29.77
C TYR A 141 21.51 -1.98 -28.82
N GLY A 142 22.56 -2.80 -28.92
CA GLY A 142 23.82 -2.59 -28.21
C GLY A 142 23.66 -2.48 -26.69
N ASN A 143 24.11 -1.36 -26.12
CA ASN A 143 24.12 -1.16 -24.66
C ASN A 143 22.71 -1.05 -24.05
N GLU A 144 21.70 -0.70 -24.85
CA GLU A 144 20.31 -0.55 -24.39
C GLU A 144 19.72 -1.90 -23.95
N ILE A 145 20.00 -2.97 -24.70
CA ILE A 145 19.59 -4.35 -24.35
C ILE A 145 20.09 -4.71 -22.94
N ARG A 146 21.35 -4.38 -22.65
CA ARG A 146 21.96 -4.64 -21.34
C ARG A 146 21.25 -3.84 -20.25
N GLN A 147 21.00 -2.55 -20.47
CA GLN A 147 20.34 -1.70 -19.48
C GLN A 147 18.91 -2.16 -19.19
N ILE A 148 18.13 -2.51 -20.22
CA ILE A 148 16.79 -3.09 -20.07
C ILE A 148 16.87 -4.37 -19.22
N GLY A 149 17.82 -5.25 -19.51
CA GLY A 149 18.03 -6.48 -18.75
C GLY A 149 18.35 -6.24 -17.27
N LEU A 150 19.24 -5.30 -16.97
CA LEU A 150 19.62 -4.95 -15.59
C LEU A 150 18.46 -4.32 -14.81
N LEU A 151 17.74 -3.37 -15.40
CA LEU A 151 16.59 -2.73 -14.75
C LEU A 151 15.41 -3.69 -14.58
N LYS A 152 15.11 -4.53 -15.58
CA LYS A 152 14.13 -5.62 -15.44
C LYS A 152 14.49 -6.54 -14.27
N ALA A 153 15.76 -6.95 -14.19
CA ALA A 153 16.23 -7.80 -13.10
C ALA A 153 16.12 -7.09 -11.75
N ALA A 154 16.48 -5.81 -11.65
CA ALA A 154 16.36 -5.02 -10.44
C ALA A 154 14.89 -4.92 -9.98
N LEU A 155 13.99 -4.48 -10.85
CA LEU A 155 12.55 -4.31 -10.56
C LEU A 155 11.86 -5.60 -10.14
N LEU A 156 12.24 -6.74 -10.71
CA LEU A 156 11.69 -8.06 -10.35
C LEU A 156 12.28 -8.62 -9.04
N ASN A 157 13.47 -8.16 -8.63
CA ASN A 157 14.21 -8.68 -7.47
C ASN A 157 14.39 -7.66 -6.34
N LEU A 158 13.58 -6.59 -6.28
CA LEU A 158 13.58 -5.63 -5.18
C LEU A 158 13.35 -6.35 -3.84
N ARG A 159 14.41 -6.43 -3.03
CA ARG A 159 14.39 -7.06 -1.70
C ARG A 159 13.80 -6.14 -0.65
N HIS A 160 14.09 -4.84 -0.74
CA HIS A 160 13.56 -3.84 0.18
C HIS A 160 12.07 -3.64 -0.09
N ARG A 161 11.26 -4.00 0.91
CA ARG A 161 9.80 -4.09 0.75
C ARG A 161 9.13 -2.74 0.47
N PRO A 162 9.46 -1.64 1.18
CA PRO A 162 8.94 -0.31 0.86
C PRO A 162 9.22 0.12 -0.59
N THR A 163 10.46 -0.06 -1.06
CA THR A 163 10.85 0.25 -2.45
C THR A 163 9.97 -0.50 -3.46
N ARG A 164 9.73 -1.79 -3.22
CA ARG A 164 8.85 -2.59 -4.08
C ARG A 164 7.40 -2.10 -4.09
N CYS A 165 6.86 -1.67 -2.95
CA CYS A 165 5.50 -1.13 -2.89
C CYS A 165 5.39 0.19 -3.66
N LEU A 166 6.41 1.05 -3.58
CA LEU A 166 6.50 2.27 -4.39
C LEU A 166 6.55 1.96 -5.87
N ALA A 167 7.37 0.99 -6.29
CA ALA A 167 7.45 0.57 -7.69
C ALA A 167 6.09 0.10 -8.22
N MET A 168 5.38 -0.73 -7.44
CA MET A 168 4.04 -1.22 -7.78
C MET A 168 3.01 -0.08 -7.87
N LYS A 169 3.06 0.88 -6.95
CA LYS A 169 2.20 2.07 -6.96
C LYS A 169 2.43 2.90 -8.20
N TYR A 170 3.70 3.17 -8.50
CA TYR A 170 4.10 3.97 -9.63
C TYR A 170 3.61 3.34 -10.93
N GLU A 171 3.85 2.03 -11.10
CA GLU A 171 3.43 1.29 -12.29
C GLU A 171 1.90 1.33 -12.46
N LEU A 172 1.15 1.20 -11.37
CA LEU A 172 -0.30 1.31 -11.42
C LEU A 172 -0.79 2.71 -11.83
N GLU A 173 -0.18 3.76 -11.28
CA GLU A 173 -0.62 5.14 -11.48
C GLU A 173 -0.18 5.71 -12.83
N ASN A 174 1.00 5.34 -13.30
CA ASN A 174 1.67 5.97 -14.44
C ASN A 174 1.92 5.02 -15.61
N GLY A 175 2.02 3.72 -15.33
CA GLY A 175 2.57 2.73 -16.25
C GLY A 175 4.01 3.00 -16.65
N TYR A 176 4.60 2.03 -17.35
CA TYR A 176 5.86 2.20 -18.06
C TYR A 176 7.05 2.60 -17.16
N LEU A 177 7.12 2.05 -15.95
CA LEU A 177 8.18 2.35 -14.99
C LEU A 177 9.56 2.03 -15.56
N LEU A 178 9.71 0.90 -16.25
CA LEU A 178 10.99 0.47 -16.82
C LEU A 178 11.48 1.46 -17.89
N GLN A 179 10.58 1.89 -18.79
CA GLN A 179 10.87 2.89 -19.81
C GLN A 179 11.30 4.22 -19.19
N ARG A 180 10.63 4.68 -18.13
CA ARG A 180 10.98 5.94 -17.47
C ARG A 180 12.32 5.88 -16.74
N LEU A 181 12.70 4.71 -16.21
CA LEU A 181 14.03 4.51 -15.63
C LEU A 181 15.14 4.56 -16.68
N LEU A 182 14.88 4.08 -17.91
CA LEU A 182 15.82 4.13 -19.03
C LEU A 182 16.10 5.55 -19.50
N VAL A 183 15.06 6.40 -19.60
CA VAL A 183 15.21 7.80 -20.07
C VAL A 183 16.12 8.63 -19.15
N ASN A 184 16.15 8.33 -17.86
CA ASN A 184 16.78 9.16 -16.84
C ASN A 184 18.22 8.76 -16.47
N ARG A 185 18.83 7.76 -17.13
CA ARG A 185 20.09 7.17 -16.62
C ARG A 185 21.13 6.84 -17.69
N SER A 186 22.38 7.17 -17.39
CA SER A 186 23.54 6.79 -18.21
C SER A 186 24.31 5.62 -17.57
N SER A 187 24.43 4.53 -18.33
CA SER A 187 25.34 3.39 -18.15
C SER A 187 25.29 2.62 -16.82
N LEU A 188 24.25 1.80 -16.65
CA LEU A 188 24.22 0.75 -15.63
C LEU A 188 25.12 -0.42 -16.03
N ARG A 189 25.93 -0.91 -15.10
CA ARG A 189 26.87 -2.02 -15.29
C ARG A 189 26.47 -3.26 -14.52
N THR A 190 25.84 -3.09 -13.36
CA THR A 190 25.44 -4.20 -12.46
C THR A 190 23.96 -4.14 -12.08
N VAL A 191 23.45 -5.21 -11.48
CA VAL A 191 22.06 -5.25 -10.98
C VAL A 191 21.95 -4.40 -9.72
N GLU A 192 23.00 -4.32 -8.92
CA GLU A 192 23.07 -3.49 -7.72
C GLU A 192 22.96 -2.01 -8.05
N GLU A 193 23.72 -1.52 -9.04
CA GLU A 193 23.60 -0.15 -9.55
C GLU A 193 22.19 0.13 -10.09
N ALA A 194 21.55 -0.88 -10.71
CA ALA A 194 20.18 -0.77 -11.19
C ALA A 194 19.16 -0.71 -10.05
N VAL A 195 19.39 -1.42 -8.94
CA VAL A 195 18.55 -1.33 -7.73
C VAL A 195 18.69 0.05 -7.09
N GLU A 196 19.91 0.57 -6.93
CA GLU A 196 20.16 1.93 -6.42
C GLU A 196 19.46 2.97 -7.30
N ALA A 197 19.56 2.84 -8.62
CA ALA A 197 18.90 3.74 -9.56
C ALA A 197 17.36 3.73 -9.44
N VAL A 198 16.78 2.55 -9.18
CA VAL A 198 15.34 2.40 -8.91
C VAL A 198 14.96 3.05 -7.59
N GLU A 199 15.76 2.87 -6.55
CA GLU A 199 15.53 3.48 -5.24
C GLU A 199 15.58 5.01 -5.35
N ASP A 200 16.63 5.55 -5.95
CA ASP A 200 16.75 7.00 -6.18
C ASP A 200 15.54 7.57 -6.92
N PHE A 201 15.08 6.87 -7.97
CA PHE A 201 13.93 7.32 -8.78
C PHE A 201 12.60 7.29 -8.02
N LEU A 202 12.39 6.29 -7.17
CA LEU A 202 11.10 6.13 -6.48
C LEU A 202 10.98 6.99 -5.22
N TRP A 203 12.11 7.30 -4.58
CA TRP A 203 12.12 8.04 -3.33
C TRP A 203 12.23 9.56 -3.54
N PHE A 204 12.84 10.03 -4.63
CA PHE A 204 13.04 11.45 -4.96
C PHE A 204 12.23 11.91 -6.18
#